data_AF-D9VN14-F1
#
_entry.id   AF-D9VN14-F1
#
_cell.length_a   1.000
_cell.length_b   1.000
_cell.length_c   1.000
_cell.angle_alpha   90.00
_cell.angle_beta   90.00
_cell.angle_gamma   90.00
#
_symmetry.space_group_name_H-M   'P 1'
#
loop_
_entity.id
_entity.type
_entity.pdbx_description
1 polymer ?
#
loop_
_entity_poly.entity_id
_entity_poly.type
_entity_poly.pdbx_seq_one_letter_code
_entity_poly.pdbx_strand_id
1 'polypeptide(L)'
;MDEILDAVSLSERTGVPVAVTAALLRGEEFADPTPEETQETVRRRAAFLYAVSRDPQGQPYAVAEIAAAIGADPRWVGQLVSGGRPPHLRHCAEFAAFFGRDLTFLTDTPAQAVNRALWPAVESLNYRSGDLMADLTNQYGLVSISTRGRALTRTQETLLLGMITGILSSEVAR
;
A
#
# COMPACT_ATOMS: atom_id res chain seq x y z
N MET A 1 3.63 5.44 13.90
CA MET A 1 2.34 4.91 13.39
C MET A 1 1.71 5.85 12.34
N ASP A 2 1.92 7.16 12.45
CA ASP A 2 1.39 8.19 11.51
C ASP A 2 1.92 8.07 10.07
N GLU A 3 3.13 7.55 9.88
CA GLU A 3 3.77 7.43 8.54
C GLU A 3 3.10 6.41 7.62
N ILE A 4 2.28 5.49 8.17
CA ILE A 4 1.67 4.40 7.40
C ILE A 4 0.37 4.84 6.71
N LEU A 5 -0.34 5.80 7.31
CA LEU A 5 -1.52 6.46 6.74
C LEU A 5 -1.17 7.82 6.12
N ASP A 6 0.12 8.12 5.97
CA ASP A 6 0.57 9.30 5.26
C ASP A 6 0.32 9.15 3.75
N ALA A 7 -0.48 10.06 3.21
CA ALA A 7 -0.86 10.06 1.80
C ALA A 7 0.35 10.30 0.87
N VAL A 8 1.38 11.02 1.33
CA VAL A 8 2.59 11.28 0.55
C VAL A 8 3.42 10.01 0.40
N SER A 9 3.77 9.37 1.52
CA SER A 9 4.47 8.08 1.55
C SER A 9 3.75 7.00 0.73
N LEU A 10 2.42 6.89 0.86
CA LEU A 10 1.63 5.95 0.05
C LEU A 10 1.62 6.30 -1.43
N SER A 11 1.60 7.59 -1.79
CA SER A 11 1.71 8.04 -3.18
C SER A 11 3.04 7.59 -3.80
N GLU A 12 4.15 7.79 -3.09
CA GLU A 12 5.48 7.38 -3.55
C GLU A 12 5.60 5.86 -3.73
N ARG A 13 5.03 5.08 -2.79
CA ARG A 13 5.06 3.61 -2.82
C ARG A 13 4.18 2.99 -3.90
N THR A 14 3.14 3.70 -4.36
CA THR A 14 2.10 3.15 -5.26
C THR A 14 2.06 3.81 -6.64
N GLY A 15 2.69 4.98 -6.81
CA GLY A 15 2.56 5.81 -8.01
C GLY A 15 1.15 6.37 -8.22
N VAL A 16 0.27 6.33 -7.21
CA VAL A 16 -1.05 6.97 -7.23
C VAL A 16 -0.90 8.42 -6.79
N PRO A 17 -1.52 9.42 -7.47
CA PRO A 17 -1.39 10.82 -7.07
C PRO A 17 -1.86 11.07 -5.63
N VAL A 18 -1.13 11.91 -4.89
CA VAL A 18 -1.40 12.22 -3.47
C VAL A 18 -2.86 12.59 -3.22
N ALA A 19 -3.48 13.40 -4.08
CA ALA A 19 -4.87 13.80 -3.92
C ALA A 19 -5.85 12.61 -4.01
N VAL A 20 -5.60 11.66 -4.91
CA VAL A 20 -6.40 10.44 -5.08
C VAL A 20 -6.16 9.51 -3.90
N THR A 21 -4.92 9.34 -3.46
CA THR A 21 -4.58 8.57 -2.26
C THR A 21 -5.29 9.12 -1.03
N ALA A 22 -5.27 10.43 -0.82
CA ALA A 22 -5.96 11.07 0.31
C ALA A 22 -7.48 10.88 0.26
N ALA A 23 -8.10 10.92 -0.93
CA ALA A 23 -9.52 10.63 -1.12
C ALA A 23 -9.87 9.17 -0.79
N LEU A 24 -9.06 8.22 -1.28
CA LEU A 24 -9.22 6.80 -0.97
C LEU A 24 -9.09 6.51 0.54
N LEU A 25 -8.15 7.17 1.23
CA LEU A 25 -8.01 7.06 2.69
C LEU A 25 -9.23 7.62 3.46
N ARG A 26 -10.00 8.55 2.87
CA ARG A 26 -11.27 9.02 3.42
C ARG A 26 -12.45 8.09 3.11
N GLY A 27 -12.23 7.01 2.36
CA GLY A 27 -13.28 6.07 1.95
C GLY A 27 -14.11 6.56 0.76
N GLU A 28 -13.62 7.52 -0.03
CA GLU A 28 -14.30 7.93 -1.26
C GLU A 28 -14.26 6.82 -2.31
N GLU A 29 -15.40 6.52 -2.92
CA GLU A 29 -15.52 5.53 -4.00
C GLU A 29 -15.20 6.18 -5.36
N PHE A 30 -14.49 5.42 -6.20
CA PHE A 30 -14.19 5.78 -7.57
C PHE A 30 -14.82 4.75 -8.50
N ALA A 31 -15.37 5.21 -9.61
CA ALA A 31 -15.84 4.30 -10.66
C ALA A 31 -14.69 3.46 -11.21
N ASP A 32 -15.02 2.27 -11.73
CA ASP A 32 -14.04 1.45 -12.44
C ASP A 32 -13.48 2.23 -13.64
N PRO A 33 -12.15 2.24 -13.83
CA PRO A 33 -11.54 3.00 -14.91
C PRO A 33 -11.90 2.39 -16.26
N THR A 34 -12.13 3.26 -17.23
CA THR A 34 -12.22 2.89 -18.64
C THR A 34 -10.90 2.29 -19.14
N PRO A 35 -10.90 1.58 -20.29
CA PRO A 35 -9.66 1.09 -20.90
C PRO A 35 -8.64 2.20 -21.20
N GLU A 36 -9.11 3.39 -21.57
CA GLU A 36 -8.26 4.56 -21.84
C GLU A 36 -7.60 5.09 -20.56
N GLU A 37 -8.37 5.23 -19.47
CA GLU A 37 -7.85 5.63 -18.16
C GLU A 37 -6.87 4.59 -17.57
N THR A 38 -7.08 3.31 -17.88
CA THR A 38 -6.15 2.24 -17.52
C THR A 38 -4.82 2.39 -18.27
N GLN A 39 -4.86 2.65 -19.58
CA GLN A 39 -3.65 2.90 -20.37
C GLN A 39 -2.90 4.15 -19.88
N GLU A 40 -3.64 5.21 -19.55
CA GLU A 40 -3.09 6.42 -18.96
C GLU A 40 -2.44 6.16 -17.60
N THR A 41 -3.06 5.34 -16.76
CA THR A 41 -2.51 4.94 -15.45
C THR A 41 -1.19 4.20 -15.61
N VAL A 42 -1.13 3.22 -16.50
CA VAL A 42 0.10 2.46 -16.79
C VAL A 42 1.20 3.41 -17.27
N ARG A 43 0.87 4.33 -18.18
CA ARG A 43 1.80 5.31 -18.74
C ARG A 43 2.36 6.24 -17.66
N ARG A 44 1.49 6.82 -16.83
CA ARG A 44 1.88 7.69 -15.72
C ARG A 44 2.77 6.96 -14.72
N ARG A 45 2.41 5.73 -14.33
CA ARG A 45 3.19 4.95 -13.36
C ARG A 45 4.52 4.48 -13.94
N ALA A 46 4.60 4.15 -15.22
CA ALA A 46 5.85 3.85 -15.89
C ALA A 46 6.79 5.07 -15.95
N ALA A 47 6.26 6.25 -16.28
CA ALA A 47 7.01 7.50 -16.26
C ALA A 47 7.50 7.85 -14.84
N PHE A 48 6.64 7.68 -13.82
CA PHE A 48 7.03 7.84 -12.42
C PHE A 48 8.17 6.90 -12.04
N LEU A 49 8.02 5.60 -12.31
CA LEU A 49 9.02 4.57 -11.97
C LEU A 49 10.37 4.87 -12.62
N TYR A 50 10.37 5.28 -13.89
CA TYR A 50 11.58 5.72 -14.59
C TYR A 50 12.21 6.97 -13.93
N ALA A 51 11.40 7.97 -13.58
CA ALA A 51 11.89 9.22 -13.00
C ALA A 51 12.49 9.06 -11.60
N VAL A 52 11.97 8.14 -10.78
CA VAL A 52 12.46 7.92 -9.40
C VAL A 52 13.56 6.86 -9.30
N SER A 53 13.68 5.97 -10.28
CA SER A 53 14.66 4.88 -10.24
C SER A 53 16.06 5.36 -10.63
N ARG A 54 17.08 4.75 -10.03
CA ARG A 54 18.50 5.01 -10.30
C ARG A 54 19.25 3.71 -10.54
N ASP A 55 20.27 3.76 -11.36
CA ASP A 55 21.20 2.66 -11.61
C ASP A 55 22.07 2.37 -10.36
N PRO A 56 22.90 1.31 -10.36
CA PRO A 56 23.79 0.98 -9.25
C PRO A 56 24.81 2.09 -8.91
N GLN A 57 25.03 3.05 -9.81
CA GLN A 57 25.91 4.20 -9.65
C GLN A 57 25.16 5.47 -9.20
N GLY A 58 23.84 5.38 -8.99
CA GLY A 58 22.99 6.48 -8.57
C GLY A 58 22.57 7.43 -9.71
N GLN A 59 22.81 7.09 -10.97
CA GLN A 59 22.43 7.88 -12.14
C GLN A 59 21.05 7.45 -12.69
N PRO A 60 20.35 8.32 -13.44
CA PRO A 60 19.16 7.90 -14.18
C PRO A 60 19.49 6.84 -15.23
N TYR A 61 18.65 5.80 -15.33
CA TYR A 61 18.82 4.75 -16.33
C TYR A 61 18.72 5.30 -17.76
N ALA A 62 19.55 4.82 -18.68
CA ALA A 62 19.39 5.14 -20.08
C ALA A 62 18.27 4.29 -20.71
N VAL A 63 17.45 4.91 -21.57
CA VAL A 63 16.38 4.23 -22.31
C VAL A 63 16.90 3.00 -23.08
N ALA A 64 18.09 3.10 -23.66
CA ALA A 64 18.73 2.01 -24.39
C ALA A 64 19.09 0.81 -23.50
N GLU A 65 19.50 1.05 -22.26
CA GLU A 65 19.85 -0.01 -21.30
C GLU A 65 18.60 -0.78 -20.86
N ILE A 66 17.53 -0.04 -20.53
CA ILE A 66 16.24 -0.63 -20.17
C ILE A 66 15.74 -1.49 -21.34
N ALA A 67 15.75 -0.93 -22.55
CA ALA A 67 15.29 -1.63 -23.75
C ALA A 67 16.07 -2.91 -24.03
N ALA A 68 17.40 -2.87 -23.89
CA ALA A 68 18.25 -4.05 -24.03
C ALA A 68 17.95 -5.11 -22.96
N ALA A 69 17.75 -4.69 -21.70
CA ALA A 69 17.47 -5.60 -20.60
C ALA A 69 16.12 -6.31 -20.73
N ILE A 70 15.09 -5.63 -21.24
CA ILE A 70 13.73 -6.20 -21.39
C ILE A 70 13.46 -6.77 -22.80
N GLY A 71 14.43 -6.69 -23.71
CA GLY A 71 14.27 -7.15 -25.09
C GLY A 71 13.22 -6.37 -25.89
N ALA A 72 13.10 -5.05 -25.65
CA ALA A 72 12.15 -4.17 -26.35
C ALA A 72 12.85 -3.18 -27.29
N ASP A 73 12.08 -2.52 -28.15
CA ASP A 73 12.58 -1.40 -28.98
C ASP A 73 12.87 -0.16 -28.09
N PRO A 74 14.08 0.43 -28.14
CA PRO A 74 14.39 1.67 -27.43
C PRO A 74 13.41 2.81 -27.69
N ARG A 75 12.84 2.91 -28.90
CA ARG A 75 11.80 3.90 -29.23
C ARG A 75 10.52 3.66 -28.45
N TRP A 76 10.14 2.40 -28.27
CA TRP A 76 8.97 2.04 -27.47
C TRP A 76 9.15 2.42 -26.00
N VAL A 77 10.31 2.10 -25.41
CA VAL A 77 10.62 2.50 -24.02
C VAL A 77 10.61 4.02 -23.88
N GLY A 78 11.24 4.74 -24.80
CA GLY A 78 11.23 6.20 -24.82
C GLY A 78 9.81 6.78 -24.87
N GLN A 79 8.94 6.25 -25.73
CA GLN A 79 7.54 6.67 -25.83
C GLN A 79 6.72 6.34 -24.59
N LEU A 80 6.99 5.20 -23.93
CA LEU A 80 6.31 4.82 -22.71
C LEU A 80 6.62 5.82 -21.58
N VAL A 81 7.90 6.13 -21.35
CA VAL A 81 8.32 7.02 -20.26
C VAL A 81 8.06 8.49 -20.57
N SER A 82 8.04 8.90 -21.84
CA SER A 82 7.70 10.27 -22.25
C SER A 82 6.19 10.52 -22.32
N GLY A 83 5.37 9.48 -22.20
CA GLY A 83 3.92 9.59 -22.28
C GLY A 83 3.33 9.66 -23.69
N GLY A 84 4.06 9.21 -24.71
CA GLY A 84 3.68 9.38 -26.12
C GLY A 84 2.76 8.30 -26.71
N ARG A 85 2.93 7.02 -26.34
CA ARG A 85 2.18 5.91 -26.96
C ARG A 85 1.53 5.00 -25.92
N PRO A 86 0.34 4.45 -26.20
CA PRO A 86 -0.29 3.48 -25.31
C PRO A 86 0.60 2.24 -25.10
N PRO A 87 0.68 1.75 -23.86
CA PRO A 87 1.53 0.62 -23.49
C PRO A 87 1.06 -0.67 -24.18
N HIS A 88 2.00 -1.40 -24.77
CA HIS A 88 1.76 -2.80 -25.11
C HIS A 88 1.98 -3.63 -23.86
N LEU A 89 0.93 -4.28 -23.35
CA LEU A 89 0.98 -5.12 -22.14
C LEU A 89 2.11 -6.14 -22.17
N ARG A 90 2.46 -6.64 -23.36
CA ARG A 90 3.53 -7.64 -23.58
C ARG A 90 4.86 -7.27 -22.92
N HIS A 91 5.24 -5.99 -22.89
CA HIS A 91 6.53 -5.54 -22.34
C HIS A 91 6.39 -4.84 -20.98
N CYS A 92 5.16 -4.69 -20.47
CA CYS A 92 4.92 -4.01 -19.20
C CYS A 92 5.38 -4.85 -18.01
N ALA A 93 5.29 -6.17 -18.12
CA ALA A 93 5.71 -7.07 -17.05
C ALA A 93 7.23 -7.03 -16.87
N GLU A 94 7.98 -7.13 -17.97
CA GLU A 94 9.44 -7.06 -17.98
C GLU A 94 9.93 -5.66 -17.60
N PHE A 95 9.24 -4.60 -18.04
CA PHE A 95 9.54 -3.24 -17.62
C PHE A 95 9.38 -3.07 -16.10
N ALA A 96 8.28 -3.53 -15.51
CA ALA A 96 8.10 -3.47 -14.05
C ALA A 96 9.17 -4.31 -13.32
N ALA A 97 9.44 -5.52 -13.81
CA ALA A 97 10.42 -6.44 -13.24
C ALA A 97 11.85 -5.88 -13.28
N PHE A 98 12.22 -5.11 -14.32
CA PHE A 98 13.50 -4.42 -14.40
C PHE A 98 13.76 -3.51 -13.19
N PHE A 99 12.71 -2.88 -12.65
CA PHE A 99 12.79 -2.04 -11.45
C PHE A 99 12.40 -2.77 -10.15
N GLY A 100 12.33 -4.11 -10.18
CA GLY A 100 11.94 -4.92 -9.02
C GLY A 100 10.49 -4.73 -8.59
N ARG A 101 9.59 -4.40 -9.52
CA ARG A 101 8.14 -4.25 -9.27
C ARG A 101 7.34 -5.31 -10.02
N ASP A 102 6.19 -5.67 -9.46
CA ASP A 102 5.21 -6.51 -10.15
C ASP A 102 4.44 -5.72 -11.22
N LEU A 103 3.92 -6.41 -12.24
CA LEU A 103 3.06 -5.83 -13.28
C LEU A 103 1.87 -5.05 -12.69
N THR A 104 1.33 -5.55 -11.57
CA THR A 104 0.23 -4.95 -10.83
C THR A 104 0.55 -3.54 -10.31
N PHE A 105 1.83 -3.19 -10.13
CA PHE A 105 2.21 -1.80 -9.89
C PHE A 105 1.75 -0.90 -11.02
N LEU A 106 1.86 -1.33 -12.28
CA LEU A 106 1.45 -0.54 -13.44
C LEU A 106 -0.05 -0.59 -13.68
N THR A 107 -0.68 -1.75 -13.51
CA THR A 107 -2.06 -2.00 -13.98
C THR A 107 -3.14 -1.81 -12.93
N ASP A 108 -2.82 -1.91 -11.64
CA ASP A 108 -3.84 -1.83 -10.59
C ASP A 108 -4.59 -0.52 -10.63
N THR A 109 -5.88 -0.56 -10.35
CA THR A 109 -6.64 0.67 -10.10
C THR A 109 -6.03 1.43 -8.90
N PRO A 110 -6.28 2.74 -8.76
CA PRO A 110 -5.83 3.48 -7.59
C PRO A 110 -6.23 2.82 -6.26
N ALA A 111 -7.47 2.33 -6.17
CA ALA A 111 -7.97 1.63 -4.98
C ALA A 111 -7.21 0.33 -4.71
N GLN A 112 -7.00 -0.51 -5.73
CA GLN A 112 -6.24 -1.76 -5.59
C GLN A 112 -4.80 -1.51 -5.13
N ALA A 113 -4.11 -0.54 -5.75
CA ALA A 113 -2.73 -0.22 -5.43
C ALA A 113 -2.56 0.30 -4.00
N VAL A 114 -3.45 1.21 -3.56
CA VAL A 114 -3.45 1.73 -2.18
C VAL A 114 -3.81 0.63 -1.18
N ASN A 115 -4.84 -0.18 -1.46
CA ASN A 115 -5.24 -1.27 -0.57
C ASN A 115 -4.11 -2.29 -0.36
N ARG A 116 -3.41 -2.69 -1.44
CA ARG A 116 -2.22 -3.56 -1.32
C ARG A 116 -1.13 -2.92 -0.46
N ALA A 117 -0.87 -1.62 -0.63
CA ALA A 117 0.15 -0.92 0.14
C ALA A 117 -0.21 -0.78 1.64
N LEU A 118 -1.50 -0.78 1.97
CA LEU A 118 -2.01 -0.77 3.34
C LEU A 118 -2.03 -2.15 4.01
N TRP A 119 -1.99 -3.23 3.25
CA TRP A 119 -2.10 -4.60 3.80
C TRP A 119 -1.11 -4.91 4.95
N PRO A 120 0.18 -4.56 4.87
CA PRO A 120 1.12 -4.79 5.98
C PRO A 120 0.74 -4.04 7.27
N ALA A 121 0.12 -2.86 7.12
CA ALA A 121 -0.36 -2.07 8.25
C ALA A 121 -1.55 -2.74 8.93
N VAL A 122 -2.51 -3.18 8.13
CA VAL A 122 -3.71 -3.88 8.59
C VAL A 122 -3.32 -5.20 9.26
N GLU A 123 -2.40 -5.94 8.66
CA GLU A 123 -1.87 -7.19 9.22
C GLU A 123 -1.13 -6.95 10.54
N SER A 124 -0.30 -5.91 10.62
CA SER A 124 0.35 -5.53 11.88
C SER A 124 -0.65 -5.15 12.97
N LEU A 125 -1.71 -4.41 12.64
CA LEU A 125 -2.76 -4.03 13.59
C LEU A 125 -3.59 -5.24 14.04
N ASN A 126 -3.92 -6.14 13.11
CA ASN A 126 -4.62 -7.38 13.40
C ASN A 126 -3.77 -8.30 14.28
N TYR A 127 -2.47 -8.42 13.99
CA TYR A 127 -1.53 -9.19 14.80
C TYR A 127 -1.45 -8.62 16.22
N ARG A 128 -1.26 -7.31 16.39
CA ARG A 128 -1.26 -6.66 17.71
C ARG A 128 -2.57 -6.85 18.47
N SER A 129 -3.71 -6.78 17.79
CA SER A 129 -5.02 -6.93 18.43
C SER A 129 -5.31 -8.39 18.81
N GLY A 130 -4.92 -9.34 17.95
CA GLY A 130 -5.08 -10.78 18.17
C GLY A 130 -4.18 -11.29 19.29
N ASP A 131 -2.90 -10.91 19.29
CA ASP A 131 -1.95 -11.27 20.34
C ASP A 131 -2.32 -10.60 21.66
N LEU A 132 -2.75 -9.34 21.68
CA LEU A 132 -3.20 -8.69 22.91
C LEU A 132 -4.42 -9.41 23.52
N MET A 133 -5.39 -9.83 22.70
CA MET A 133 -6.54 -10.58 23.20
C MET A 133 -6.15 -11.99 23.65
N ALA A 134 -5.22 -12.65 22.96
CA ALA A 134 -4.69 -13.96 23.34
C ALA A 134 -3.86 -13.87 24.65
N ASP A 135 -3.03 -12.85 24.78
CA ASP A 135 -2.20 -12.58 25.96
C ASP A 135 -3.07 -12.20 27.16
N LEU A 136 -4.10 -11.36 26.98
CA LEU A 136 -5.06 -11.05 28.05
C LEU A 136 -5.83 -12.30 28.50
N THR A 137 -6.20 -13.17 27.55
CA THR A 137 -6.88 -14.45 27.86
C THR A 137 -5.95 -15.41 28.60
N ASN A 138 -4.69 -15.53 28.18
CA ASN A 138 -3.70 -16.44 28.75
C ASN A 138 -3.14 -15.96 30.10
N GLN A 139 -2.84 -14.67 30.22
CA GLN A 139 -2.23 -14.07 31.42
C GLN A 139 -3.24 -13.77 32.52
N TYR A 140 -4.48 -13.40 32.16
CA TYR A 140 -5.52 -13.03 33.13
C TYR A 140 -6.72 -13.99 33.14
N GLY A 141 -6.67 -15.09 32.39
CA GLY A 141 -7.73 -16.12 32.37
C GLY A 141 -9.07 -15.62 31.83
N LEU A 142 -9.06 -14.52 31.06
CA LEU A 142 -10.26 -13.91 30.48
C LEU A 142 -10.80 -14.78 29.33
N VAL A 143 -11.51 -15.87 29.64
CA VAL A 143 -12.32 -16.58 28.65
C VAL A 143 -13.29 -15.57 28.04
N SER A 144 -13.21 -15.37 26.72
CA SER A 144 -14.01 -14.42 25.94
C SER A 144 -15.42 -14.22 26.54
N ILE A 145 -15.57 -13.12 27.31
CA ILE A 145 -16.84 -12.81 27.99
C ILE A 145 -17.97 -12.57 26.97
N SER A 146 -17.64 -12.40 25.68
CA SER A 146 -18.59 -12.25 24.58
C SER A 146 -19.31 -13.53 24.16
N THR A 147 -18.89 -14.74 24.56
CA THR A 147 -19.54 -15.97 24.05
C THR A 147 -20.80 -16.39 24.78
N ARG A 148 -21.17 -15.73 25.90
CA ARG A 148 -22.39 -16.07 26.68
C ARG A 148 -23.41 -14.95 26.86
N GLY A 149 -23.30 -13.84 26.11
CA GLY A 149 -24.36 -12.82 26.04
C GLY A 149 -24.79 -12.20 27.37
N ARG A 150 -23.94 -12.23 28.41
CA ARG A 150 -24.23 -11.63 29.72
C ARG A 150 -23.56 -10.27 29.79
N ALA A 151 -24.36 -9.23 30.07
CA ALA A 151 -23.86 -7.89 30.29
C ALA A 151 -22.86 -7.88 31.47
N LEU A 152 -21.74 -7.19 31.28
CA LEU A 152 -20.74 -6.98 32.32
C LEU A 152 -21.38 -6.19 33.48
N THR A 153 -20.96 -6.49 34.71
CA THR A 153 -21.34 -5.63 35.84
C THR A 153 -20.54 -4.32 35.75
N ARG A 154 -21.10 -3.19 36.20
CA ARG A 154 -20.45 -1.87 36.17
C ARG A 154 -19.03 -1.87 36.75
N THR A 155 -18.81 -2.66 37.79
CA THR A 155 -17.49 -2.82 38.43
C THR A 155 -16.48 -3.50 37.50
N GLN A 156 -16.91 -4.53 36.76
CA GLN A 156 -16.08 -5.23 35.79
C GLN A 156 -15.80 -4.36 34.55
N GLU A 157 -16.78 -3.60 34.07
CA GLU A 157 -16.55 -2.61 33.01
C GLU A 157 -15.51 -1.57 33.42
N THR A 158 -15.60 -1.06 34.65
CA THR A 158 -14.68 -0.03 35.16
C THR A 158 -13.25 -0.58 35.33
N LEU A 159 -13.11 -1.82 35.80
CA LEU A 159 -11.80 -2.47 35.91
C LEU A 159 -11.17 -2.76 34.55
N LEU A 160 -11.98 -3.19 33.58
CA LEU A 160 -11.53 -3.49 32.21
C LEU A 160 -11.14 -2.21 31.47
N LEU A 161 -11.93 -1.13 31.61
CA LEU A 161 -11.59 0.21 31.12
C LEU A 161 -10.31 0.74 31.79
N GLY A 162 -10.15 0.57 33.10
CA GLY A 162 -8.94 0.97 33.83
C GLY A 162 -7.68 0.24 33.34
N MET A 163 -7.79 -1.06 33.06
CA MET A 163 -6.69 -1.87 32.52
C MET A 163 -6.34 -1.50 31.08
N ILE A 164 -7.34 -1.37 30.19
CA ILE A 164 -7.12 -0.94 28.79
C ILE A 164 -6.45 0.43 28.77
N THR A 165 -6.91 1.36 29.60
CA THR A 165 -6.33 2.71 29.70
C THR A 165 -4.89 2.66 30.21
N GLY A 166 -4.58 1.79 31.17
CA GLY A 166 -3.23 1.61 31.71
C GLY A 166 -2.25 1.04 30.67
N ILE A 167 -2.67 0.03 29.90
CA ILE A 167 -1.84 -0.59 28.86
C ILE A 167 -1.60 0.39 27.69
N LEU A 168 -2.66 1.04 27.20
CA LEU A 168 -2.54 2.04 26.13
C LEU A 168 -1.67 3.24 26.55
N SER A 169 -1.70 3.63 27.82
CA SER A 169 -0.84 4.71 28.33
C SER A 169 0.63 4.29 28.46
N SER A 170 0.91 2.99 28.65
CA SER A 170 2.27 2.46 28.76
C SER A 170 3.01 2.33 27.42
N GLU A 171 2.28 2.26 26.29
CA GLU A 171 2.87 2.25 24.94
C GLU A 171 3.26 3.65 24.42
N VAL A 172 2.69 4.73 24.95
CA VAL A 172 2.99 6.12 24.53
C VAL A 172 4.26 6.67 25.20
N ALA A 173 4.80 5.99 26.21
CA ALA A 173 5.96 6.42 26.98
C ALA A 173 7.30 5.79 26.53
N ARG A 174 7.35 5.13 25.37
CA ARG A 174 8.56 4.51 24.80
C ARG A 174 8.93 5.06 23.43
#